data_AF-A0A956LBV8-F1
#
_entry.id   AF-A0A956LBV8-F1
#
_cell.length_a   1.000
_cell.length_b   1.000
_cell.length_c   1.000
_cell.angle_alpha   90.00
_cell.angle_beta   90.00
_cell.angle_gamma   90.00
#
_symmetry.space_group_name_H-M   'P 1'
#
loop_
_entity.id
_entity.type
_entity.pdbx_description
1 polymer ?
#
loop_
_entity_poly.entity_id
_entity_poly.type
_entity_poly.pdbx_seq_one_letter_code
_entity_poly.pdbx_strand_id
1 'polypeptide(L)'
;DGDGDGDGDGDVSCQSYCELYLSACADLSEYDNMDSCMANCWQWPEGDPGDIDVDSLQCRYYHATVAQDVDPIVHCPHAGPSGSGVCVAADAPTCQPYCDAFFMNCDMGNLNPYTDPQDCLDTCMTWYPGADGQVDGHTVGCHLYHTIAAGDDAMLHCPHAAPAGGGVCVLPNGP
;
A
#
# COMPACT_ATOMS: atom_id res chain seq x y z
N ASP A 1 27.90 4.35 41.11
CA ASP A 1 26.45 4.29 41.31
C ASP A 1 25.78 5.47 40.63
N GLY A 2 25.23 5.22 39.45
CA GLY A 2 24.45 6.20 38.68
C GLY A 2 24.50 5.97 37.17
N ASP A 3 24.27 4.74 36.72
CA ASP A 3 24.03 4.41 35.31
C ASP A 3 22.64 4.92 34.90
N GLY A 4 22.57 5.52 33.72
CA GLY A 4 21.35 6.02 33.10
C GLY A 4 21.45 5.86 31.60
N ASP A 5 21.34 4.61 31.16
CA ASP A 5 21.05 4.24 29.78
C ASP A 5 19.65 4.78 29.42
N GLY A 6 19.57 5.50 28.30
CA GLY A 6 18.35 6.06 27.75
C GLY A 6 18.47 6.10 26.24
N ASP A 7 17.87 5.11 25.62
CA ASP A 7 17.94 4.71 24.21
C ASP A 7 17.74 5.87 23.24
N GLY A 8 18.72 6.05 22.35
CA GLY A 8 18.55 6.87 21.16
C GLY A 8 17.81 6.09 20.10
N ASP A 9 16.50 5.91 20.27
CA ASP A 9 15.62 5.45 19.20
C ASP A 9 15.17 6.70 18.43
N GLY A 10 15.81 6.94 17.28
CA GLY A 10 15.44 8.05 16.40
C GLY A 10 14.19 7.67 15.64
N ASP A 11 13.11 8.45 15.77
CA ASP A 11 11.85 8.26 15.07
C ASP A 11 12.07 7.87 13.59
N VAL A 12 11.48 6.75 13.16
CA VAL A 12 11.57 6.29 11.76
C VAL A 12 10.81 7.29 10.89
N SER A 13 11.51 7.85 9.90
CA SER A 13 10.91 8.75 8.91
C SER A 13 10.67 8.04 7.58
N CYS A 14 9.75 8.56 6.77
CA CYS A 14 9.58 8.09 5.38
C CYS A 14 10.88 8.18 4.59
N GLN A 15 11.69 9.22 4.81
CA GLN A 15 12.98 9.38 4.13
C GLN A 15 13.93 8.23 4.47
N SER A 16 14.13 7.95 5.76
CA SER A 16 15.02 6.87 6.20
C SER A 16 14.52 5.50 5.78
N TYR A 17 13.20 5.28 5.80
CA TYR A 17 12.60 4.06 5.28
C TYR A 17 12.83 3.90 3.77
N CYS A 18 12.55 4.93 2.97
CA CYS A 18 12.66 4.82 1.52
C CYS A 18 14.11 4.68 1.05
N GLU A 19 15.07 5.35 1.71
CA GLU A 19 16.49 5.15 1.46
C GLU A 19 16.92 3.71 1.74
N LEU A 20 16.49 3.15 2.88
CA LEU A 20 16.80 1.78 3.26
C LEU A 20 16.15 0.78 2.29
N TYR A 21 14.85 0.90 2.05
CA TYR A 21 14.10 0.00 1.17
C TYR A 21 14.69 0.01 -0.26
N LEU A 22 14.91 1.18 -0.85
CA LEU A 22 15.43 1.27 -2.22
C LEU A 22 16.88 0.78 -2.32
N SER A 23 17.64 0.76 -1.22
CA SER A 23 18.94 0.13 -1.17
C SER A 23 18.88 -1.39 -0.97
N ALA A 24 18.04 -1.87 -0.05
CA ALA A 24 17.94 -3.28 0.34
C ALA A 24 17.19 -4.12 -0.70
N CYS A 25 16.20 -3.51 -1.36
CA CYS A 25 15.24 -4.15 -2.25
C CYS A 25 15.37 -3.67 -3.69
N ALA A 26 16.53 -3.17 -4.13
CA ALA A 26 16.70 -2.58 -5.47
C ALA A 26 16.21 -3.49 -6.62
N ASP A 27 16.45 -4.80 -6.53
CA ASP A 27 16.04 -5.79 -7.54
C ASP A 27 14.61 -6.35 -7.34
N LEU A 28 13.96 -5.99 -6.21
CA LEU A 28 12.64 -6.47 -5.79
C LEU A 28 11.69 -5.31 -5.44
N SER A 29 12.03 -4.10 -5.87
CA SER A 29 11.33 -2.89 -5.48
C SER A 29 9.94 -2.88 -6.11
N GLU A 30 8.93 -2.68 -5.28
CA GLU A 30 7.55 -2.37 -5.71
C GLU A 30 7.36 -0.88 -6.01
N TYR A 31 8.41 -0.06 -5.85
CA TYR A 31 8.42 1.36 -6.20
C TYR A 31 9.18 1.62 -7.50
N ASP A 32 8.65 2.54 -8.30
CA ASP A 32 9.33 3.06 -9.49
C ASP A 32 10.56 3.90 -9.11
N ASN A 33 10.46 4.66 -8.02
CA ASN A 33 11.48 5.61 -7.58
C ASN A 33 11.22 6.13 -6.15
N MET A 34 12.15 6.94 -5.65
CA MET A 34 12.06 7.62 -4.34
C MET A 34 10.74 8.37 -4.14
N ASP A 35 10.28 9.13 -5.14
CA ASP A 35 9.06 9.93 -5.01
C ASP A 35 7.83 9.03 -4.83
N SER A 36 7.74 7.93 -5.59
CA SER A 36 6.66 6.94 -5.42
C SER A 36 6.72 6.23 -4.07
N CYS A 37 7.92 5.99 -3.51
CA CYS A 37 8.08 5.44 -2.17
C CYS A 37 7.59 6.41 -1.09
N MET A 38 8.02 7.68 -1.15
CA MET A 38 7.62 8.71 -0.19
C MET A 38 6.10 8.94 -0.20
N ALA A 39 5.50 8.98 -1.40
CA ALA A 39 4.07 9.15 -1.56
C ALA A 39 3.25 8.00 -0.94
N ASN A 40 3.73 6.75 -1.08
CA ASN A 40 3.12 5.61 -0.40
C ASN A 40 3.30 5.71 1.12
N CYS A 41 4.52 6.04 1.57
CA CYS A 41 4.83 6.09 2.99
C CYS A 41 3.96 7.09 3.76
N TRP A 42 3.63 8.24 3.17
CA TRP A 42 2.75 9.22 3.80
C TRP A 42 1.29 8.77 3.99
N GLN A 43 0.89 7.63 3.42
CA GLN A 43 -0.42 7.05 3.67
C GLN A 43 -0.46 6.20 4.95
N TRP A 44 0.69 5.70 5.40
CA TRP A 44 0.70 4.71 6.46
C TRP A 44 0.63 5.37 7.84
N PRO A 45 -0.02 4.70 8.81
CA PRO A 45 0.20 5.00 10.21
C PRO A 45 1.69 4.91 10.56
N GLU A 46 2.17 5.75 11.47
CA GLU A 46 3.56 5.69 11.93
C GLU A 46 3.86 4.36 12.62
N GLY A 47 2.96 3.92 13.50
CA GLY A 47 3.10 2.71 14.32
C GLY A 47 3.85 2.94 15.62
N ASP A 48 4.04 1.86 16.36
CA ASP A 48 4.84 1.83 17.58
C ASP A 48 6.20 1.17 17.33
N PRO A 49 7.27 1.59 18.04
CA PRO A 49 8.54 0.89 17.99
C PRO A 49 8.38 -0.60 18.32
N GLY A 50 8.90 -1.46 17.44
CA GLY A 50 8.81 -2.92 17.58
C GLY A 50 7.63 -3.56 16.86
N ASP A 51 6.80 -2.79 16.15
CA ASP A 51 5.83 -3.34 15.22
C ASP A 51 6.52 -4.20 14.15
N ILE A 52 5.98 -5.41 13.90
CA ILE A 52 6.52 -6.36 12.91
C ILE A 52 5.44 -7.07 12.09
N ASP A 53 4.16 -6.90 12.41
CA ASP A 53 3.03 -7.61 11.79
C ASP A 53 1.72 -6.80 11.78
N VAL A 54 1.85 -5.47 11.68
CA VAL A 54 0.74 -4.52 11.63
C VAL A 54 0.99 -3.45 10.57
N ASP A 55 -0.06 -2.81 10.08
CA ASP A 55 0.05 -1.71 9.12
C ASP A 55 0.70 -0.45 9.70
N SER A 56 2.02 -0.39 9.62
CA SER A 56 2.76 0.79 10.04
C SER A 56 4.06 1.00 9.29
N LEU A 57 4.52 2.26 9.29
CA LEU A 57 5.86 2.62 8.85
C LEU A 57 6.93 1.86 9.66
N GLN A 58 6.74 1.70 10.97
CA GLN A 58 7.63 0.92 11.83
C GLN A 58 7.76 -0.56 11.39
N CYS A 59 6.63 -1.23 11.09
CA CYS A 59 6.64 -2.60 10.56
C CYS A 59 7.42 -2.72 9.24
N ARG A 60 7.18 -1.78 8.31
CA ARG A 60 7.83 -1.80 7.00
C ARG A 60 9.32 -1.48 7.10
N TYR A 61 9.71 -0.58 8.00
CA TYR A 61 11.11 -0.28 8.28
C TYR A 61 11.86 -1.46 8.91
N TYR A 62 11.22 -2.17 9.85
CA TYR A 62 11.74 -3.42 10.40
C TYR A 62 12.03 -4.41 9.26
N HIS A 63 11.06 -4.67 8.39
CA HIS A 63 11.28 -5.62 7.29
C HIS A 63 12.29 -5.13 6.25
N ALA A 64 12.40 -3.82 5.99
CA ALA A 64 13.46 -3.29 5.12
C ALA A 64 14.86 -3.52 5.73
N THR A 65 14.99 -3.43 7.05
CA THR A 65 16.24 -3.74 7.78
C THR A 65 16.56 -5.23 7.67
N VAL A 66 15.58 -6.11 7.92
CA VAL A 66 15.80 -7.57 7.81
C VAL A 66 16.08 -7.99 6.36
N ALA A 67 15.50 -7.32 5.37
CA ALA A 67 15.81 -7.53 3.95
C ALA A 67 17.29 -7.21 3.64
N GLN A 68 17.82 -6.11 4.21
CA GLN A 68 19.23 -5.73 4.04
C GLN A 68 20.19 -6.76 4.65
N ASP A 69 19.85 -7.28 5.83
CA ASP A 69 20.77 -8.08 6.64
C ASP A 69 20.65 -9.61 6.43
N VAL A 70 19.48 -10.08 6.00
CA VAL A 70 19.13 -11.52 6.03
C VAL A 70 18.71 -12.06 4.67
N ASP A 71 17.51 -11.70 4.19
CA ASP A 71 16.95 -12.25 2.95
C ASP A 71 15.97 -11.25 2.29
N PRO A 72 16.38 -10.58 1.21
CA PRO A 72 15.52 -9.65 0.51
C PRO A 72 14.35 -10.34 -0.20
N ILE A 73 14.47 -11.62 -0.61
CA ILE A 73 13.39 -12.34 -1.29
C ILE A 73 12.17 -12.51 -0.38
N VAL A 74 12.41 -12.78 0.90
CA VAL A 74 11.34 -12.97 1.89
C VAL A 74 10.82 -11.62 2.42
N HIS A 75 11.71 -10.67 2.69
CA HIS A 75 11.34 -9.48 3.46
C HIS A 75 10.98 -8.24 2.63
N CYS A 76 11.46 -8.12 1.39
CA CYS A 76 11.09 -6.98 0.54
C CYS A 76 9.58 -6.87 0.27
N PRO A 77 8.84 -7.97 0.03
CA PRO A 77 7.38 -7.88 -0.12
C PRO A 77 6.66 -7.39 1.14
N HIS A 78 7.18 -7.69 2.33
CA HIS A 78 6.60 -7.23 3.59
C HIS A 78 6.90 -5.75 3.82
N ALA A 79 8.08 -5.30 3.40
CA ALA A 79 8.53 -3.92 3.50
C ALA A 79 7.94 -3.01 2.42
N GLY A 80 7.46 -3.56 1.30
CA GLY A 80 6.86 -2.83 0.18
C GLY A 80 5.46 -2.31 0.50
N PRO A 81 4.80 -1.60 -0.42
CA PRO A 81 3.47 -1.02 -0.22
C PRO A 81 2.41 -2.09 0.00
N SER A 82 2.45 -3.21 -0.73
CA SER A 82 1.50 -4.31 -0.57
C SER A 82 1.51 -4.91 0.84
N GLY A 83 2.65 -4.82 1.53
CA GLY A 83 2.88 -5.41 2.85
C GLY A 83 2.82 -6.94 2.88
N SER A 84 2.53 -7.59 1.74
CA SER A 84 2.34 -9.04 1.55
C SER A 84 1.54 -9.76 2.63
N GLY A 85 0.53 -9.08 3.21
CA GLY A 85 -0.28 -9.63 4.31
C GLY A 85 0.40 -9.64 5.69
N VAL A 86 1.60 -9.06 5.82
CA VAL A 86 2.34 -8.93 7.08
C VAL A 86 2.17 -7.52 7.65
N CYS A 87 2.66 -6.49 6.94
CA CYS A 87 2.42 -5.10 7.35
C CYS A 87 1.12 -4.58 6.72
N VAL A 88 -0.01 -5.13 7.13
CA VAL A 88 -1.34 -4.78 6.61
C VAL A 88 -2.35 -4.61 7.74
N ALA A 89 -3.43 -3.86 7.47
CA ALA A 89 -4.45 -3.61 8.47
C ALA A 89 -5.20 -4.92 8.77
N ALA A 90 -5.68 -5.08 10.00
CA ALA A 90 -6.39 -6.30 10.40
C ALA A 90 -7.68 -6.54 9.58
N ASP A 91 -8.27 -5.47 9.06
CA ASP A 91 -9.44 -5.45 8.19
C ASP A 91 -9.10 -5.15 6.73
N ALA A 92 -7.83 -5.27 6.33
CA ALA A 92 -7.41 -4.98 4.96
C ALA A 92 -8.18 -5.82 3.94
N PRO A 93 -8.81 -5.21 2.93
CA PRO A 93 -9.43 -5.95 1.85
C PRO A 93 -8.36 -6.58 0.96
N THR A 94 -8.75 -7.63 0.25
CA THR A 94 -7.88 -8.29 -0.73
C THR A 94 -8.24 -7.86 -2.15
N CYS A 95 -7.34 -8.12 -3.10
CA CYS A 95 -7.57 -7.79 -4.51
C CYS A 95 -8.68 -8.60 -5.17
N GLN A 96 -8.99 -9.81 -4.68
CA GLN A 96 -10.00 -10.65 -5.30
C GLN A 96 -11.42 -10.03 -5.19
N PRO A 97 -11.94 -9.65 -4.00
CA PRO A 97 -13.20 -8.92 -3.89
C PRO A 97 -13.25 -7.64 -4.71
N TYR A 98 -12.14 -6.89 -4.77
CA TYR A 98 -12.03 -5.69 -5.59
C TYR A 98 -12.24 -6.01 -7.08
N CYS A 99 -11.44 -6.91 -7.65
CA CYS A 99 -11.54 -7.24 -9.06
C CYS A 99 -12.86 -7.91 -9.42
N ASP A 100 -13.40 -8.79 -8.57
CA ASP A 100 -14.72 -9.41 -8.80
C ASP A 100 -15.82 -8.35 -8.88
N ALA A 101 -15.82 -7.39 -7.94
CA ALA A 101 -16.80 -6.32 -7.93
C ALA A 101 -16.56 -5.32 -9.08
N PHE A 102 -15.30 -5.11 -9.50
CA PHE A 102 -14.96 -4.19 -10.58
C PHE A 102 -15.49 -4.71 -11.90
N PHE A 103 -15.29 -6.00 -12.17
CA PHE A 103 -15.83 -6.62 -13.37
C PHE A 103 -17.36 -6.78 -13.32
N MET A 104 -17.97 -6.75 -12.13
CA MET A 104 -19.44 -6.72 -12.00
C MET A 104 -20.03 -5.34 -12.32
N ASN A 105 -19.42 -4.28 -11.81
CA ASN A 105 -20.03 -2.94 -11.80
C ASN A 105 -19.44 -1.97 -12.84
N CYS A 106 -18.21 -2.20 -13.29
CA CYS A 106 -17.44 -1.30 -14.14
C CYS A 106 -16.97 -1.90 -15.48
N ASP A 107 -17.28 -3.17 -15.78
CA ASP A 107 -16.96 -3.82 -17.07
C ASP A 107 -17.90 -3.39 -18.22
N MET A 108 -17.97 -2.08 -18.47
CA MET A 108 -18.85 -1.53 -19.48
C MET A 108 -18.22 -0.37 -20.25
N GLY A 109 -18.17 -0.53 -21.58
CA GLY A 109 -17.66 0.49 -22.50
C GLY A 109 -16.22 0.88 -22.19
N ASN A 110 -15.99 2.18 -22.02
CA ASN A 110 -14.65 2.74 -21.76
C ASN A 110 -14.36 2.93 -20.26
N LEU A 111 -15.18 2.37 -19.36
CA LEU A 111 -14.98 2.47 -17.91
C LEU A 111 -14.02 1.41 -17.37
N ASN A 112 -13.81 0.31 -18.09
CA ASN A 112 -12.87 -0.74 -17.71
C ASN A 112 -11.49 -0.49 -18.36
N PRO A 113 -10.45 -0.19 -17.56
CA PRO A 113 -9.09 -0.04 -18.07
C PRO A 113 -8.34 -1.37 -18.14
N TYR A 114 -8.88 -2.45 -17.56
CA TYR A 114 -8.23 -3.75 -17.49
C TYR A 114 -8.46 -4.56 -18.75
N THR A 115 -7.44 -5.33 -19.13
CA THR A 115 -7.54 -6.26 -20.26
C THR A 115 -8.39 -7.47 -19.91
N ASP A 116 -8.23 -8.00 -18.70
CA ASP A 116 -8.96 -9.14 -18.15
C ASP A 116 -8.88 -9.15 -16.60
N PRO A 117 -9.56 -10.08 -15.91
CA PRO A 117 -9.49 -10.15 -14.45
C PRO A 117 -8.09 -10.41 -13.88
N GLN A 118 -7.20 -11.06 -14.63
CA GLN A 118 -5.83 -11.30 -14.17
C GLN A 118 -5.02 -10.00 -14.20
N ASP A 119 -5.17 -9.19 -15.24
CA ASP A 119 -4.57 -7.85 -15.33
C ASP A 119 -5.00 -6.94 -14.16
N CYS A 120 -6.26 -7.05 -13.73
CA CYS A 120 -6.74 -6.37 -12.52
C CYS A 120 -6.04 -6.87 -11.25
N LEU A 121 -5.94 -8.19 -11.07
CA LEU A 121 -5.27 -8.78 -9.91
C LEU A 121 -3.80 -8.39 -9.86
N ASP A 122 -3.09 -8.49 -10.98
CA ASP A 122 -1.67 -8.17 -11.09
C ASP A 122 -1.42 -6.69 -10.78
N THR A 123 -2.29 -5.80 -11.25
CA THR A 123 -2.24 -4.38 -10.92
C THR A 123 -2.48 -4.15 -9.41
N CYS A 124 -3.58 -4.71 -8.87
CA CYS A 124 -3.98 -4.48 -7.49
C CYS A 124 -2.98 -5.03 -6.47
N MET A 125 -2.30 -6.15 -6.76
CA MET A 125 -1.36 -6.78 -5.83
C MET A 125 -0.13 -5.91 -5.51
N THR A 126 0.10 -4.83 -6.25
CA THR A 126 1.15 -3.84 -5.98
C THR A 126 0.71 -2.69 -5.08
N TRP A 127 -0.59 -2.59 -4.77
CA TRP A 127 -1.14 -1.46 -4.04
C TRP A 127 -1.07 -1.66 -2.53
N TYR A 128 -0.98 -0.55 -1.81
CA TYR A 128 -1.22 -0.53 -0.38
C TYR A 128 -2.66 -1.00 -0.08
N PRO A 129 -2.88 -2.05 0.75
CA PRO A 129 -4.23 -2.54 0.99
C PRO A 129 -5.15 -1.51 1.69
N GLY A 130 -4.60 -0.75 2.64
CA GLY A 130 -5.40 0.12 3.50
C GLY A 130 -6.39 -0.64 4.39
N ALA A 131 -7.28 0.10 5.03
CA ALA A 131 -8.39 -0.46 5.80
C ALA A 131 -9.65 -0.59 4.94
N ASP A 132 -10.53 -1.53 5.29
CA ASP A 132 -11.84 -1.66 4.63
C ASP A 132 -12.69 -0.38 4.80
N GLY A 133 -13.46 -0.05 3.77
CA GLY A 133 -14.35 1.12 3.79
C GLY A 133 -13.68 2.49 3.72
N GLN A 134 -12.36 2.57 3.46
CA GLN A 134 -11.72 3.82 3.09
C GLN A 134 -12.40 4.44 1.86
N VAL A 135 -12.48 5.78 1.82
CA VAL A 135 -13.19 6.53 0.76
C VAL A 135 -12.27 7.47 -0.01
N ASP A 136 -11.01 7.53 0.39
CA ASP A 136 -9.92 8.29 -0.22
C ASP A 136 -8.58 7.57 0.02
N GLY A 137 -7.53 8.07 -0.63
CA GLY A 137 -6.21 7.44 -0.61
C GLY A 137 -6.06 6.34 -1.65
N HIS A 138 -4.84 6.11 -2.13
CA HIS A 138 -4.55 5.04 -3.07
C HIS A 138 -4.42 3.72 -2.32
N THR A 139 -5.57 3.13 -1.99
CA THR A 139 -5.66 1.87 -1.26
C THR A 139 -6.67 0.91 -1.88
N VAL A 140 -6.44 -0.39 -1.71
CA VAL A 140 -7.42 -1.42 -2.13
C VAL A 140 -8.78 -1.16 -1.47
N GLY A 141 -8.81 -0.70 -0.22
CA GLY A 141 -10.03 -0.26 0.47
C GLY A 141 -10.80 0.84 -0.25
N CYS A 142 -10.13 1.92 -0.65
CA CYS A 142 -10.75 3.00 -1.41
C CYS A 142 -11.29 2.52 -2.77
N HIS A 143 -10.47 1.77 -3.49
CA HIS A 143 -10.84 1.24 -4.80
C HIS A 143 -12.04 0.28 -4.70
N LEU A 144 -12.08 -0.60 -3.69
CA LEU A 144 -13.21 -1.48 -3.41
C LEU A 144 -14.47 -0.72 -3.02
N TYR A 145 -14.37 0.28 -2.14
CA TYR A 145 -15.51 1.11 -1.75
C TYR A 145 -16.19 1.75 -2.98
N HIS A 146 -15.39 2.38 -3.84
CA HIS A 146 -15.91 3.01 -5.06
C HIS A 146 -16.43 1.99 -6.08
N THR A 147 -15.83 0.82 -6.14
CA THR A 147 -16.34 -0.28 -6.96
C THR A 147 -17.72 -0.75 -6.52
N ILE A 148 -17.96 -0.85 -5.21
CA ILE A 148 -19.27 -1.22 -4.66
C ILE A 148 -20.29 -0.10 -4.93
N ALA A 149 -19.92 1.16 -4.70
CA ALA A 149 -20.77 2.33 -4.97
C ALA A 149 -21.14 2.48 -6.46
N ALA A 150 -20.30 1.99 -7.38
CA ALA A 150 -20.59 1.97 -8.82
C ALA A 150 -21.80 1.10 -9.18
N GLY A 151 -22.25 0.18 -8.31
CA GLY A 151 -23.51 -0.54 -8.49
C GLY A 151 -24.73 0.39 -8.54
N ASP A 152 -24.66 1.57 -7.93
CA ASP A 152 -25.70 2.60 -7.96
C ASP A 152 -25.46 3.66 -9.05
N ASP A 153 -24.22 4.13 -9.22
CA ASP A 153 -23.83 5.09 -10.27
C ASP A 153 -22.43 4.81 -10.83
N ALA A 154 -22.39 3.97 -11.86
CA ALA A 154 -21.13 3.55 -12.51
C ALA A 154 -20.37 4.72 -13.14
N MET A 155 -21.06 5.70 -13.72
CA MET A 155 -20.41 6.83 -14.39
C MET A 155 -19.68 7.74 -13.39
N LEU A 156 -20.23 7.87 -12.17
CA LEU A 156 -19.60 8.64 -11.10
C LEU A 156 -18.45 7.87 -10.45
N HIS A 157 -18.62 6.59 -10.15
CA HIS A 157 -17.71 5.87 -9.25
C HIS A 157 -16.65 5.01 -9.93
N CYS A 158 -16.88 4.48 -11.14
CA CYS A 158 -15.86 3.69 -11.84
C CYS A 158 -14.55 4.48 -12.10
N PRO A 159 -14.57 5.79 -12.42
CA PRO A 159 -13.33 6.56 -12.53
C PRO A 159 -12.50 6.60 -11.23
N HIS A 160 -13.15 6.58 -10.06
CA HIS A 160 -12.46 6.54 -8.76
C HIS A 160 -11.97 5.13 -8.42
N ALA A 161 -12.74 4.11 -8.81
CA ALA A 161 -12.41 2.70 -8.60
C ALA A 161 -11.26 2.20 -9.47
N ALA A 162 -11.05 2.79 -10.65
CA ALA A 162 -10.00 2.41 -11.59
C ALA A 162 -8.58 2.72 -11.04
N PRO A 163 -7.49 2.14 -11.61
CA PRO A 163 -6.11 2.38 -11.17
C PRO A 163 -5.70 3.85 -11.09
N ALA A 164 -6.24 4.69 -11.98
CA ALA A 164 -5.95 6.13 -11.99
C ALA A 164 -6.60 6.87 -10.81
N GLY A 165 -7.51 6.24 -10.07
CA GLY A 165 -8.13 6.75 -8.84
C GLY A 165 -9.07 7.94 -9.02
N GLY A 166 -9.16 8.51 -10.22
CA GLY A 166 -10.05 9.63 -10.55
C GLY A 166 -9.84 10.89 -9.68
N GLY A 167 -8.66 11.02 -9.06
CA GLY A 167 -8.35 12.08 -8.09
C GLY A 167 -8.91 11.85 -6.67
N VAL A 168 -9.54 10.70 -6.41
CA VAL A 168 -10.08 10.31 -5.10
C VAL A 168 -9.23 9.22 -4.46
N CYS A 169 -9.12 8.06 -5.11
CA CYS A 169 -8.26 6.97 -4.65
C CYS A 169 -6.83 7.12 -5.20
N VAL A 170 -6.20 8.25 -4.88
CA VAL A 170 -4.87 8.61 -5.37
C VAL A 170 -3.92 8.83 -4.20
N LEU A 171 -2.62 8.67 -4.48
CA LEU A 171 -1.59 8.96 -3.49
C LEU A 171 -1.71 10.41 -3.04
N PRO A 172 -1.51 10.70 -1.75
CA PRO A 172 -1.49 12.07 -1.28
C PRO A 172 -0.38 12.83 -2.01
N ASN A 173 -0.67 14.06 -2.41
CA ASN A 173 0.42 15.00 -2.71
C ASN A 173 1.20 15.16 -1.41
N GLY A 174 2.53 15.00 -1.47
CA GLY A 174 3.37 15.05 -0.29
C GLY A 174 3.17 16.28 0.62
N PRO A 175 3.64 16.22 1.87
CA PRO A 175 3.62 17.33 2.82
C PRO A 175 4.30 18.60 2.28
#